data_AF-A0A7C6T405-F1
#
_entry.id   AF-A0A7C6T405-F1
#
_cell.length_a   1.000
_cell.length_b   1.000
_cell.length_c   1.000
_cell.angle_alpha   90.00
_cell.angle_beta   90.00
_cell.angle_gamma   90.00
#
_symmetry.space_group_name_H-M   'P 1'
#
loop_
_entity.id
_entity.type
_entity.pdbx_description
1 polymer ?
#
loop_
_entity_poly.entity_id
_entity_poly.type
_entity_poly.pdbx_seq_one_letter_code
_entity_poly.pdbx_strand_id
1 'polypeptide(L)'
;RGERCKPSKEPKVGDELVIRAGYDERTVVIEQLSAVRRGAPQAQLLYRETEDSLVAREKAAALRKAGALGIQTDGRPTKKQRRQIHRFKEQ
;
A
#
# COMPACT_ATOMS: atom_id res chain seq x y z
N ARG A 1 -19.65 4.80 -2.44
CA ARG A 1 -19.01 3.96 -1.42
C ARG A 1 -18.65 2.62 -2.05
N GLY A 2 -17.37 2.29 -2.14
CA GLY A 2 -16.88 0.99 -2.64
C GLY A 2 -16.89 0.76 -4.17
N GLU A 3 -17.62 1.57 -4.93
CA GLU A 3 -17.67 1.43 -6.39
C GLU A 3 -16.51 2.14 -7.09
N ARG A 4 -16.08 1.58 -8.24
CA ARG A 4 -15.09 2.22 -9.10
C ARG A 4 -15.65 3.52 -9.67
N CYS A 5 -15.02 4.64 -9.33
CA CYS A 5 -15.34 5.93 -9.91
C CYS A 5 -14.70 6.09 -11.30
N LYS A 6 -15.42 6.78 -12.19
CA LYS A 6 -14.87 7.27 -13.46
C LYS A 6 -13.98 8.49 -13.21
N PRO A 7 -12.90 8.69 -13.99
CA PRO A 7 -12.05 9.88 -13.87
C PRO A 7 -12.79 11.21 -14.09
N SER A 8 -13.89 11.21 -14.84
CA SER A 8 -14.72 12.39 -15.09
C SER A 8 -15.74 12.70 -13.98
N LYS A 9 -15.77 11.90 -12.90
CA LYS A 9 -16.65 12.16 -11.77
C LYS A 9 -16.15 13.39 -11.01
N GLU A 10 -16.98 14.41 -10.91
CA GLU A 10 -16.67 15.60 -10.11
C GLU A 10 -16.61 15.23 -8.61
N PRO A 11 -15.50 15.54 -7.91
CA PRO A 11 -15.38 15.34 -6.47
C PRO A 11 -16.21 16.38 -5.72
N LYS A 12 -16.85 15.99 -4.63
CA LYS A 12 -17.58 16.91 -3.74
C LYS A 12 -16.94 16.95 -2.35
N VAL A 13 -17.06 18.09 -1.69
CA VAL A 13 -16.68 18.24 -0.28
C VAL A 13 -17.56 17.32 0.56
N GLY A 14 -16.95 16.59 1.50
CA GLY A 14 -17.57 15.55 2.31
C GLY A 14 -17.55 14.15 1.68
N ASP A 15 -17.13 14.01 0.42
CA ASP A 15 -17.00 12.69 -0.20
C ASP A 15 -15.87 11.89 0.44
N GLU A 16 -16.13 10.60 0.61
CA GLU A 16 -15.18 9.62 1.13
C GLU A 16 -14.53 8.85 -0.03
N LEU A 17 -13.20 8.92 -0.10
CA LEU A 17 -12.39 8.29 -1.13
C LEU A 17 -11.50 7.21 -0.51
N VAL A 18 -11.58 6.00 -1.06
CA VAL A 18 -10.65 4.90 -0.76
C VAL A 18 -9.60 4.87 -1.86
N ILE A 19 -8.35 5.14 -1.49
CA ILE A 19 -7.23 5.30 -2.41
C ILE A 19 -6.12 4.34 -2.02
N ARG A 20 -5.56 3.65 -3.02
CA ARG A 20 -4.38 2.81 -2.83
C ARG A 20 -3.12 3.57 -3.22
N ALA A 21 -2.22 3.79 -2.27
CA ALA A 21 -0.92 4.43 -2.44
C ALA A 21 0.20 3.39 -2.23
N GLY A 22 0.59 2.73 -3.32
CA GLY A 22 1.55 1.62 -3.25
C GLY A 22 0.96 0.41 -2.52
N TYR A 23 1.54 0.07 -1.37
CA TYR A 23 1.05 -1.04 -0.52
C TYR A 23 0.00 -0.59 0.50
N ASP A 24 -0.09 0.71 0.76
CA ASP A 24 -0.99 1.25 1.77
C ASP A 24 -2.32 1.63 1.13
N GLU A 25 -3.41 1.26 1.80
CA GLU A 25 -4.75 1.72 1.49
C GLU A 25 -5.11 2.86 2.46
N ARG A 26 -5.71 3.93 1.94
CA ARG A 26 -6.10 5.10 2.73
C ARG A 26 -7.53 5.49 2.43
N THR A 27 -8.29 5.74 3.49
CA THR A 27 -9.65 6.27 3.41
C THR A 27 -9.64 7.72 3.86
N VAL A 28 -9.88 8.63 2.92
CA VAL A 28 -9.81 10.08 3.11
C VAL A 28 -11.15 10.74 2.81
N VAL A 29 -11.48 11.78 3.58
CA VAL A 29 -12.63 12.65 3.35
C VAL A 29 -12.15 13.94 2.72
N ILE A 30 -12.85 14.41 1.69
CA ILE A 30 -12.54 15.67 1.00
C ILE A 30 -13.05 16.84 1.86
N GLU A 31 -12.16 17.69 2.34
CA GLU A 31 -12.51 18.88 3.14
C GLU A 31 -12.65 20.12 2.24
N GLN A 32 -11.79 20.26 1.23
CA GLN A 32 -11.78 21.40 0.32
C GLN A 32 -11.36 20.99 -1.10
N LEU A 33 -11.78 21.77 -2.09
CA LEU A 33 -11.41 21.57 -3.49
C LEU A 33 -10.48 22.69 -3.96
N SER A 34 -9.43 22.31 -4.70
CA SER A 34 -8.52 23.23 -5.37
C SER A 34 -8.24 22.72 -6.78
N ALA A 35 -8.34 23.60 -7.77
CA ALA A 35 -7.97 23.28 -9.15
C ALA A 35 -6.44 23.34 -9.39
N VAL A 36 -5.68 23.87 -8.44
CA VAL A 36 -4.23 24.06 -8.56
C VAL A 36 -3.50 23.12 -7.61
N ARG A 37 -2.54 22.36 -8.14
CA ARG A 37 -1.61 21.55 -7.35
C ARG A 37 -0.63 22.47 -6.63
N ARG A 38 -0.60 22.40 -5.30
CA ARG A 38 0.27 23.21 -4.43
C ARG A 38 1.26 22.34 -3.67
N GLY A 39 2.10 22.98 -2.85
CA GLY A 39 3.07 22.29 -1.99
C GLY A 39 2.41 21.31 -1.01
N ALA A 40 3.23 20.43 -0.44
CA ALA A 40 2.76 19.38 0.47
C ALA A 40 1.88 19.88 1.63
N PRO A 41 2.26 20.93 2.40
CA PRO A 41 1.42 21.38 3.52
C PRO A 41 0.10 21.98 3.05
N GLN A 42 0.07 22.66 1.90
CA GLN A 42 -1.17 23.21 1.36
C GLN A 42 -2.10 22.11 0.81
N ALA A 43 -1.54 21.06 0.20
CA ALA A 43 -2.32 19.94 -0.31
C ALA A 43 -2.94 19.09 0.81
N GLN A 44 -2.26 18.99 1.96
CA GLN A 44 -2.77 18.26 3.13
C GLN A 44 -4.04 18.90 3.73
N LEU A 45 -4.24 20.22 3.55
CA LEU A 45 -5.46 20.89 4.04
C LEU A 45 -6.72 20.52 3.25
N LEU A 46 -6.58 19.90 2.08
CA LEU A 46 -7.71 19.57 1.20
C LEU A 46 -8.45 18.29 1.61
N TYR A 47 -7.84 17.46 2.46
CA TYR A 47 -8.42 16.18 2.85
C TYR A 47 -8.03 15.80 4.28
N ARG A 48 -8.89 15.01 4.91
CA ARG A 48 -8.63 14.40 6.21
C ARG A 48 -8.64 12.88 6.10
N GLU A 49 -7.63 12.22 6.64
CA GLU A 49 -7.63 10.77 6.77
C GLU A 49 -8.48 10.34 7.97
N THR A 50 -9.26 9.27 7.80
CA THR A 50 -10.09 8.69 8.88
C THR A 50 -9.23 7.96 9.91
N GLU A 51 -9.66 7.96 11.16
CA GLU A 51 -8.94 7.27 12.25
C GLU A 51 -8.84 5.77 12.00
N ASP A 52 -9.90 5.16 11.46
CA ASP A 52 -9.92 3.75 11.06
C ASP A 52 -8.85 3.43 10.00
N SER A 53 -8.67 4.33 9.03
CA SER A 53 -7.64 4.21 7.99
C SER A 53 -6.23 4.26 8.59
N LEU A 54 -6.00 5.16 9.55
CA LEU A 54 -4.71 5.26 10.23
C LEU A 54 -4.37 3.96 10.96
N VAL A 55 -5.32 3.43 11.74
CA VAL A 55 -5.15 2.17 12.48
C VAL A 55 -4.94 0.99 11.51
N ALA A 56 -5.69 0.93 10.42
CA ALA A 56 -5.53 -0.12 9.42
C ALA A 56 -4.15 -0.07 8.75
N ARG A 57 -3.66 1.13 8.42
CA ARG A 57 -2.34 1.34 7.84
C ARG A 57 -1.23 0.94 8.81
N GLU A 58 -1.34 1.32 10.08
CA GLU A 58 -0.35 0.94 11.11
C GLU A 58 -0.30 -0.57 11.33
N LYS A 59 -1.47 -1.23 11.40
CA LYS A 59 -1.56 -2.69 11.48
C LYS A 59 -0.95 -3.35 10.24
N ALA A 60 -1.27 -2.89 9.05
CA ALA A 60 -0.72 -3.42 7.80
C ALA A 60 0.81 -3.22 7.73
N ALA A 61 1.31 -2.06 8.15
CA ALA A 61 2.75 -1.79 8.21
C ALA A 61 3.45 -2.70 9.24
N ALA A 62 2.84 -2.93 10.40
CA ALA A 62 3.36 -3.84 11.43
C ALA A 62 3.42 -5.28 10.92
N LEU A 63 2.35 -5.76 10.26
CA LEU A 63 2.30 -7.09 9.64
C LEU A 63 3.34 -7.24 8.53
N ARG A 64 3.54 -6.22 7.68
CA ARG A 64 4.60 -6.24 6.67
C ARG A 64 5.98 -6.31 7.29
N LYS A 65 6.23 -5.53 8.36
CA LYS A 65 7.49 -5.56 9.09
C LYS A 65 7.73 -6.93 9.73
N ALA A 66 6.71 -7.55 10.31
CA ALA A 66 6.78 -8.89 10.87
C ALA A 66 6.99 -9.98 9.79
N GLY A 67 6.27 -9.90 8.67
CA GLY A 67 6.39 -10.85 7.55
C GLY A 67 7.73 -10.76 6.82
N ALA A 68 8.36 -9.59 6.79
CA ALA A 68 9.69 -9.41 6.24
C ALA A 68 10.79 -10.17 7.01
N LEU A 69 10.57 -10.51 8.29
CA LEU A 69 11.48 -11.38 9.04
C LEU A 69 11.36 -12.86 8.68
N GLY A 70 10.28 -13.29 8.01
CA GLY A 70 9.97 -14.70 7.78
C GLY A 70 10.49 -15.28 6.45
N ILE A 71 10.85 -14.44 5.48
CA ILE A 71 11.27 -14.88 4.14
C ILE A 71 12.75 -14.58 3.94
N GLN A 72 13.60 -15.34 4.63
CA GLN A 72 14.95 -15.59 4.16
C GLN A 72 14.82 -16.62 3.04
N THR A 73 14.77 -16.16 1.79
CA THR A 73 15.08 -17.08 0.70
C THR A 73 16.58 -17.37 0.78
N ASP A 74 16.96 -18.65 0.80
CA ASP A 74 18.36 -19.10 0.63
C ASP A 74 18.85 -18.81 -0.81
N GLY A 75 18.51 -17.63 -1.36
CA GLY A 75 18.91 -17.13 -2.66
C GLY A 75 18.94 -18.16 -3.79
N ARG A 76 19.91 -17.98 -4.70
CA ARG A 76 20.23 -18.97 -5.72
C ARG A 76 21.12 -20.04 -5.08
N PRO A 77 20.82 -21.35 -5.23
CA PRO A 77 21.64 -22.42 -4.69
C PRO A 77 23.11 -22.27 -5.10
N THR A 78 23.97 -22.34 -4.09
CA THR A 78 25.44 -22.37 -4.28
C THR A 78 25.84 -23.57 -5.14
N LYS A 79 27.04 -23.55 -5.72
CA LYS A 79 27.55 -24.64 -6.58
C LYS A 79 27.50 -26.01 -5.89
N LYS A 80 27.69 -26.06 -4.57
CA LYS A 80 27.61 -27.29 -3.76
C LYS A 80 26.16 -27.77 -3.60
N GLN A 81 25.24 -26.88 -3.20
CA GLN A 81 23.82 -27.21 -3.06
C GLN A 81 23.20 -27.66 -4.38
N ARG A 82 23.57 -27.01 -5.51
CA ARG A 82 23.11 -27.42 -6.84
C ARG A 82 23.54 -28.84 -7.20
N ARG A 83 24.81 -29.20 -6.92
CA ARG A 83 25.31 -30.57 -7.12
C ARG A 83 24.59 -31.60 -6.25
N GLN A 84 24.26 -31.24 -5.01
CA GLN A 84 23.48 -32.10 -4.10
C GLN A 84 22.05 -32.31 -4.61
N ILE A 85 21.39 -31.27 -5.11
CA ILE A 85 20.04 -31.36 -5.71
C ILE A 85 20.05 -32.27 -6.94
N HIS A 86 21.06 -32.15 -7.83
CA HIS A 86 21.18 -33.04 -8.99
C HIS A 86 21.37 -34.50 -8.56
N ARG A 87 22.29 -34.75 -7.61
CA ARG A 87 22.52 -36.10 -7.08
C ARG A 87 21.28 -36.72 -6.44
N PHE A 88 20.47 -35.92 -5.75
CA PHE A 88 19.23 -36.39 -5.12
C PHE A 88 18.11 -36.67 -6.13
N LYS A 89 18.11 -36.00 -7.30
CA LYS A 89 17.12 -36.22 -8.37
C LYS A 89 17.46 -37.39 -9.30
N GLU A 90 18.71 -37.85 -9.30
CA GLU A 90 19.20 -38.96 -10.12
C GLU A 90 19.21 -40.31 -9.37
N GLN A 91 18.82 -40.32 -8.09
CA GLN A 91 18.46 -41.52 -7.33
C GLN A 91 16.95 -41.75 -7.40
#